data_AF-A0A2N6BWM4-F1
#
_entry.id   AF-A0A2N6BWM4-F1
#
_cell.length_a   1.000
_cell.length_b   1.000
_cell.length_c   1.000
_cell.angle_alpha   90.00
_cell.angle_beta   90.00
_cell.angle_gamma   90.00
#
_symmetry.space_group_name_H-M   'P 1'
#
loop_
_entity.id
_entity.type
_entity.pdbx_description
1 polymer ?
#
loop_
_entity_poly.entity_id
_entity_poly.type
_entity_poly.pdbx_seq_one_letter_code
_entity_poly.pdbx_strand_id
1 'polypeptide(L)'
;MKLFKIFLISLIAILVVSSAAMASDFGWTEDFNIQAQSDPSGFRARLATRFKIGNVQIDAVLSNVDEPADAYLMLRLGEMSGKQVDYVFEKYRHSKGKGWGALAKSLGIKPGSEEFHALKSGHDLNGGNRHIEVLYSSNDHGKSKKKGSGKK
;
A
#
# COMPACT_ATOMS: atom_id res chain seq x y z
N MET A 1 -1.75 48.52 8.37
CA MET A 1 -1.05 47.82 7.25
C MET A 1 0.02 46.82 7.69
N LYS A 2 0.87 47.12 8.68
CA LYS A 2 1.91 46.17 9.16
C LYS A 2 1.33 44.94 9.89
N LEU A 3 0.27 45.14 10.69
CA LEU A 3 -0.43 44.06 11.40
C LEU A 3 -1.15 43.08 10.45
N PHE A 4 -1.82 43.60 9.40
CA PHE A 4 -2.42 42.78 8.35
C PHE A 4 -1.38 41.92 7.60
N LYS A 5 -0.17 42.44 7.39
CA LYS A 5 0.94 41.69 6.77
C LYS A 5 1.47 40.58 7.69
N ILE A 6 1.53 40.81 9.01
CA ILE A 6 1.94 39.78 9.99
C ILE A 6 0.89 38.67 10.08
N PHE A 7 -0.40 39.02 10.10
CA PHE A 7 -1.48 38.04 10.01
C PHE A 7 -1.45 37.24 8.70
N LEU A 8 -1.17 37.90 7.57
CA LEU A 8 -1.05 37.22 6.27
C LEU A 8 0.14 36.25 6.22
N ILE A 9 1.29 36.62 6.81
CA ILE A 9 2.47 35.75 6.91
C ILE A 9 2.22 34.55 7.83
N SER A 10 1.47 34.76 8.93
CA SER A 10 1.07 33.67 9.84
C SER A 10 0.07 32.70 9.19
N LEU A 11 -0.82 33.17 8.32
CA LEU A 11 -1.78 32.33 7.61
C LEU A 11 -1.09 31.44 6.55
N ILE A 12 -0.02 31.95 5.92
CA ILE A 12 0.78 31.24 4.92
C ILE A 12 1.65 30.15 5.56
N ALA A 13 2.13 30.35 6.80
CA ALA A 13 2.93 29.35 7.51
C ALA A 13 2.14 28.09 7.91
N ILE A 14 0.81 28.20 8.10
CA ILE A 14 -0.07 27.07 8.44
C ILE A 14 -0.43 26.22 7.20
N LEU A 15 -0.24 26.74 5.98
CA LEU A 15 -0.55 26.05 4.72
C LEU A 15 0.56 25.09 4.24
N VAL A 16 1.71 25.02 4.91
CA VAL A 16 2.85 24.18 4.49
C VAL A 16 2.78 22.75 5.04
N VAL A 17 1.84 22.43 5.94
CA VAL A 17 1.43 21.04 6.18
C VAL A 17 0.49 20.60 5.06
N SER A 18 0.97 20.68 3.81
CA SER A 18 0.43 19.84 2.76
C SER A 18 0.83 18.42 3.13
N SER A 19 -0.07 17.74 3.85
CA SER A 19 -0.04 16.28 3.89
C SER A 19 0.05 15.86 2.43
N ALA A 20 1.20 15.31 2.03
CA ALA A 20 1.26 14.59 0.79
C ALA A 20 0.19 13.51 0.96
N ALA A 21 -0.98 13.73 0.36
CA ALA A 21 -1.96 12.71 0.15
C ALA A 21 -1.26 11.70 -0.76
N MET A 22 -0.47 10.83 -0.14
CA MET A 22 0.02 9.62 -0.73
C MET A 22 -1.26 8.84 -0.93
N ALA A 23 -1.90 9.03 -2.09
CA ALA A 23 -2.98 8.17 -2.49
C ALA A 23 -2.41 6.76 -2.38
N SER A 24 -2.82 6.03 -1.34
CA SER A 24 -2.42 4.65 -1.19
C SER A 24 -2.81 3.98 -2.50
N ASP A 25 -1.84 3.33 -3.15
CA ASP A 25 -2.04 2.68 -4.45
C ASP A 25 -3.08 1.53 -4.37
N PHE A 26 -3.62 1.30 -3.17
CA PHE A 26 -4.59 0.30 -2.76
C PHE A 26 -5.77 0.98 -2.05
N GLY A 27 -6.93 1.05 -2.71
CA GLY A 27 -8.11 1.73 -2.15
C GLY A 27 -8.68 1.10 -0.87
N TRP A 28 -8.35 -0.15 -0.57
CA TRP A 28 -8.84 -0.86 0.62
C TRP A 28 -8.05 -0.57 1.90
N THR A 29 -6.92 0.15 1.83
CA THR A 29 -6.00 0.30 2.99
C THR A 29 -6.56 1.17 4.10
N GLU A 30 -7.43 2.12 3.78
CA GLU A 30 -8.07 2.98 4.79
C GLU A 30 -8.96 2.16 5.74
N ASP A 31 -9.90 1.39 5.18
CA ASP A 31 -10.75 0.48 5.95
C ASP A 31 -9.93 -0.57 6.72
N PHE A 32 -8.82 -1.01 6.14
CA PHE A 32 -7.90 -1.94 6.77
C PHE A 32 -7.22 -1.33 8.01
N ASN A 33 -6.76 -0.08 7.90
CA ASN A 33 -6.17 0.66 9.01
C ASN A 33 -7.18 0.91 10.14
N ILE A 34 -8.43 1.24 9.81
CA ILE A 34 -9.50 1.44 10.80
C ILE A 34 -9.76 0.13 11.56
N GLN A 35 -9.86 -1.00 10.84
CA GLN A 35 -10.05 -2.32 11.46
C GLN A 35 -8.87 -2.75 12.33
N ALA A 36 -7.65 -2.40 11.93
CA ALA A 36 -6.47 -2.68 12.73
C ALA A 36 -6.44 -1.84 14.01
N GLN A 37 -6.89 -0.59 13.96
CA GLN A 37 -6.99 0.29 15.14
C GLN A 37 -8.07 -0.16 16.13
N SER A 38 -9.18 -0.72 15.65
CA SER A 38 -10.26 -1.20 16.53
C SER A 38 -9.94 -2.51 17.26
N ASP A 39 -9.01 -3.32 16.72
CA ASP A 39 -8.51 -4.55 17.35
C ASP A 39 -7.00 -4.74 17.07
N PRO A 40 -6.10 -3.99 17.73
CA PRO A 40 -4.66 -4.06 17.44
C PRO A 40 -4.06 -5.44 17.75
N SER A 41 -4.50 -6.06 18.84
CA SER A 41 -3.97 -7.36 19.29
C SER A 41 -4.40 -8.49 18.36
N GLY A 42 -5.68 -8.55 17.99
CA GLY A 42 -6.17 -9.56 17.06
C GLY A 42 -5.69 -9.31 15.62
N PHE A 43 -5.47 -8.06 15.22
CA PHE A 43 -4.82 -7.72 13.96
C PHE A 43 -3.38 -8.28 13.90
N ARG A 44 -2.59 -8.00 14.93
CA ARG A 44 -1.22 -8.53 15.08
C ARG A 44 -1.21 -10.06 15.03
N ALA A 45 -2.11 -10.72 15.76
CA ALA A 45 -2.21 -12.18 15.77
C ALA A 45 -2.55 -12.75 14.39
N ARG A 46 -3.47 -12.09 13.64
CA ARG A 46 -3.81 -12.46 12.26
C ARG A 46 -2.61 -12.33 11.32
N LEU A 47 -1.84 -11.24 11.39
CA LEU A 47 -0.63 -11.07 10.57
C LEU A 47 0.42 -12.15 10.87
N ALA A 48 0.72 -12.36 12.16
CA ALA A 48 1.68 -13.38 12.59
C ALA A 48 1.29 -14.77 12.06
N THR A 49 0.00 -15.11 12.16
CA THR A 49 -0.55 -16.39 11.69
C THR A 49 -0.51 -16.50 10.17
N ARG A 50 -1.00 -15.48 9.44
CA ARG A 50 -1.14 -15.49 7.98
C ARG A 50 0.21 -15.54 7.25
N PHE A 51 1.22 -14.86 7.78
CA PHE A 51 2.57 -14.86 7.21
C PHE A 51 3.52 -15.86 7.87
N LYS A 52 3.05 -16.61 8.88
CA LYS A 52 3.84 -17.59 9.65
C LYS A 52 5.13 -16.98 10.23
N ILE A 53 5.02 -15.76 10.76
CA ILE A 53 6.13 -15.02 11.37
C ILE A 53 5.99 -14.96 12.89
N GLY A 54 7.11 -15.01 13.59
CA GLY A 54 7.14 -15.00 15.05
C GLY A 54 6.72 -13.65 15.64
N ASN A 55 6.25 -13.68 16.90
CA ASN A 55 5.81 -12.52 17.67
C ASN A 55 6.82 -11.35 17.67
N VAL A 56 8.10 -11.64 17.88
CA VAL A 56 9.16 -10.60 17.89
C VAL A 56 9.32 -9.95 16.51
N GLN A 57 9.24 -10.73 15.44
CA GLN A 57 9.39 -10.21 14.08
C GLN A 57 8.18 -9.37 13.69
N ILE A 58 6.95 -9.78 14.03
CA ILE A 58 5.77 -8.95 13.74
C ILE A 58 5.80 -7.63 14.53
N ASP A 59 6.27 -7.63 15.77
CA ASP A 59 6.42 -6.42 16.58
C ASP A 59 7.42 -5.45 15.94
N ALA A 60 8.55 -5.98 15.45
CA ALA A 60 9.54 -5.20 14.73
C ALA A 60 8.96 -4.60 13.44
N VAL A 61 8.19 -5.35 12.66
CA VAL A 61 7.53 -4.84 11.45
C VAL A 61 6.55 -3.73 11.78
N LEU A 62 5.62 -3.97 12.72
CA LEU A 62 4.58 -3.00 13.10
C LEU A 62 5.16 -1.72 13.69
N SER A 63 6.30 -1.80 14.37
CA SER A 63 6.96 -0.63 14.97
C SER A 63 7.75 0.23 13.97
N ASN A 64 7.92 -0.23 12.73
CA ASN A 64 8.77 0.44 11.74
C ASN A 64 8.02 0.87 10.47
N VAL A 65 6.72 0.61 10.40
CA VAL A 65 5.84 1.10 9.33
C VAL A 65 4.97 2.23 9.85
N ASP A 66 4.47 3.08 8.95
CA ASP A 66 3.64 4.23 9.36
C ASP A 66 2.20 3.79 9.66
N GLU A 67 1.69 2.82 8.92
CA GLU A 67 0.32 2.34 9.04
C GLU A 67 0.22 0.80 9.09
N PRO A 68 -0.82 0.22 9.73
CA PRO A 68 -1.05 -1.23 9.73
C PRO A 68 -1.11 -1.85 8.33
N ALA A 69 -1.69 -1.16 7.34
CA ALA A 69 -1.74 -1.61 5.96
C ALA A 69 -0.35 -1.72 5.32
N ASP A 70 0.60 -0.85 5.69
CA ASP A 70 1.97 -0.92 5.21
C ASP A 70 2.66 -2.22 5.64
N ALA A 71 2.44 -2.65 6.88
CA ALA A 71 2.97 -3.93 7.37
C ALA A 71 2.45 -5.09 6.53
N TYR A 72 1.14 -5.12 6.26
CA TYR A 72 0.55 -6.15 5.41
C TYR A 72 1.09 -6.09 3.98
N LEU A 73 1.12 -4.92 3.34
CA LEU A 73 1.56 -4.77 1.95
C LEU A 73 3.03 -5.16 1.79
N MET A 74 3.88 -4.75 2.72
CA MET A 74 5.28 -5.17 2.76
C MET A 74 5.41 -6.69 2.86
N LEU A 75 4.71 -7.32 3.82
CA LEU A 75 4.76 -8.78 4.01
C LEU A 75 4.21 -9.53 2.79
N ARG A 76 3.10 -9.05 2.20
CA ARG A 76 2.47 -9.66 1.02
C ARG A 76 3.33 -9.54 -0.23
N LEU A 77 3.99 -8.40 -0.45
CA LEU A 77 4.97 -8.26 -1.54
C LEU A 77 6.21 -9.13 -1.31
N GLY A 78 6.63 -9.31 -0.05
CA GLY A 78 7.66 -10.29 0.30
C GLY A 78 7.29 -11.72 -0.07
N GLU A 79 6.09 -12.14 0.31
CA GLU A 79 5.52 -13.44 -0.02
C GLU A 79 5.43 -13.66 -1.55
N MET A 80 4.88 -12.70 -2.28
CA MET A 80 4.75 -12.75 -3.75
C MET A 80 6.11 -12.82 -4.46
N SER A 81 7.15 -12.21 -3.89
CA SER A 81 8.51 -12.23 -4.46
C SER A 81 9.36 -13.42 -3.97
N GLY A 82 8.84 -14.23 -3.03
CA GLY A 82 9.58 -15.31 -2.39
C GLY A 82 10.80 -14.82 -1.59
N LYS A 83 10.78 -13.57 -1.11
CA LYS A 83 11.88 -12.96 -0.37
C LYS A 83 11.60 -12.98 1.13
N GLN A 84 12.65 -13.17 1.93
CA GLN A 84 12.57 -13.12 3.38
C GLN A 84 12.21 -11.71 3.88
N VAL A 85 11.50 -11.65 5.01
CA VAL A 85 11.00 -10.40 5.61
C VAL A 85 12.11 -9.36 5.77
N ASP A 86 13.30 -9.75 6.25
CA ASP A 86 14.40 -8.80 6.49
C ASP A 86 14.89 -8.11 5.21
N TYR A 87 15.00 -8.87 4.11
CA TYR A 87 15.39 -8.31 2.81
C TYR A 87 14.31 -7.35 2.29
N VAL A 88 13.04 -7.73 2.46
CA VAL A 88 11.91 -6.92 2.02
C VAL A 88 11.82 -5.64 2.84
N PHE A 89 12.09 -5.72 4.14
CA PHE A 89 12.14 -4.60 5.05
C PHE A 89 13.25 -3.61 4.68
N GLU A 90 14.43 -4.10 4.33
CA GLU A 90 15.51 -3.26 3.78
C GLU A 90 15.06 -2.52 2.51
N LYS A 91 14.43 -3.24 1.56
CA LYS A 91 13.90 -2.62 0.33
C LYS A 91 12.80 -1.60 0.61
N TYR A 92 11.89 -1.90 1.54
CA TYR A 92 10.82 -0.99 1.97
C TYR A 92 11.41 0.35 2.42
N ARG A 93 12.44 0.33 3.28
CA ARG A 93 13.11 1.56 3.75
C ARG A 93 13.69 2.40 2.60
N HIS A 94 14.26 1.76 1.58
CA HIS A 94 14.79 2.45 0.40
C HIS A 94 13.71 2.93 -0.59
N SER A 95 12.53 2.33 -0.56
CA SER A 95 11.39 2.70 -1.40
C SER A 95 10.34 3.57 -0.71
N LYS A 96 10.53 3.88 0.58
CA LYS A 96 9.58 4.69 1.35
C LYS A 96 9.33 6.04 0.65
N GLY A 97 8.05 6.41 0.52
CA GLY A 97 7.62 7.62 -0.20
C GLY A 97 7.63 7.51 -1.74
N LYS A 98 8.03 6.38 -2.34
CA LYS A 98 8.03 6.17 -3.80
C LYS A 98 6.81 5.39 -4.30
N GLY A 99 5.90 5.03 -3.40
CA GLY A 99 4.73 4.19 -3.68
C GLY A 99 5.06 2.70 -3.74
N TRP A 100 4.01 1.89 -3.65
CA TRP A 100 4.12 0.43 -3.55
C TRP A 100 4.59 -0.26 -4.83
N GLY A 101 4.24 0.28 -6.00
CA GLY A 101 4.77 -0.21 -7.28
C GLY A 101 6.30 -0.14 -7.35
N ALA A 102 6.93 0.84 -6.68
CA ALA A 102 8.39 0.94 -6.62
C ALA A 102 9.01 -0.17 -5.75
N LEU A 103 8.39 -0.47 -4.60
CA LEU A 103 8.80 -1.60 -3.76
C LEU A 103 8.63 -2.92 -4.53
N ALA A 104 7.46 -3.15 -5.12
CA ALA A 104 7.17 -4.33 -5.94
C ALA A 104 8.23 -4.54 -7.02
N LYS A 105 8.54 -3.49 -7.79
CA LYS A 105 9.59 -3.52 -8.82
C LYS A 105 10.96 -3.87 -8.24
N SER A 106 11.32 -3.32 -7.08
CA SER A 106 12.60 -3.61 -6.41
C SER A 106 12.73 -5.06 -5.92
N LEU A 107 11.60 -5.73 -5.70
CA LEU A 107 11.51 -7.14 -5.32
C LEU A 107 11.41 -8.07 -6.55
N GLY A 108 11.35 -7.52 -7.76
CA GLY A 108 11.21 -8.28 -9.01
C GLY A 108 9.76 -8.57 -9.41
N ILE A 109 8.77 -8.02 -8.69
CA ILE A 109 7.35 -8.10 -9.06
C ILE A 109 7.07 -7.04 -10.11
N LYS A 110 6.39 -7.41 -11.19
CA LYS A 110 5.96 -6.46 -12.22
C LYS A 110 4.69 -5.75 -11.71
N PRO A 111 4.65 -4.41 -11.56
CA PRO A 111 3.46 -3.70 -11.09
C PRO A 111 2.21 -3.83 -11.98
N GLY A 112 2.35 -4.40 -13.18
CA GLY A 112 1.23 -4.75 -14.06
C GLY A 112 0.96 -6.25 -14.16
N SER A 113 1.52 -7.08 -13.25
CA SER A 113 1.19 -8.51 -13.22
C SER A 113 -0.20 -8.72 -12.65
N GLU A 114 -0.81 -9.85 -13.02
CA GLU A 114 -2.13 -10.25 -12.53
C GLU A 114 -2.19 -10.29 -11.00
N GLU A 115 -1.13 -10.80 -10.36
CA GLU A 115 -1.04 -10.92 -8.91
C GLU A 115 -0.94 -9.55 -8.21
N PHE A 116 -0.23 -8.59 -8.83
CA PHE A 116 -0.16 -7.23 -8.28
C PHE A 116 -1.50 -6.49 -8.46
N HIS A 117 -2.18 -6.68 -9.59
CA HIS A 117 -3.54 -6.16 -9.78
C HIS A 117 -4.54 -6.81 -8.82
N ALA A 118 -4.46 -8.12 -8.58
CA ALA A 118 -5.28 -8.80 -7.59
C ALA A 118 -5.07 -8.23 -6.19
N LEU A 119 -3.83 -7.87 -5.83
CA LEU A 119 -3.54 -7.19 -4.57
C LEU A 119 -4.19 -5.80 -4.50
N LYS A 120 -4.33 -5.08 -5.62
CA LYS A 120 -5.05 -3.79 -5.65
C LYS A 120 -6.53 -3.93 -5.34
N SER A 121 -7.11 -5.08 -5.66
CA SER A 121 -8.51 -5.38 -5.42
C SER A 121 -8.84 -5.77 -3.99
N GLY A 122 -7.85 -6.15 -3.16
CA GLY A 122 -8.13 -6.51 -1.77
C GLY A 122 -6.99 -7.17 -1.00
N HIS A 123 -7.32 -7.61 0.22
CA HIS A 123 -6.44 -8.34 1.12
C HIS A 123 -7.09 -9.63 1.63
N ASP A 124 -6.29 -10.59 2.09
CA ASP A 124 -6.78 -11.88 2.57
C ASP A 124 -6.55 -12.11 4.08
N LEU A 125 -6.21 -11.05 4.82
CA LEU A 125 -5.92 -11.13 6.26
C LEU A 125 -7.11 -11.60 7.13
N ASN A 126 -8.34 -11.34 6.69
CA ASN A 126 -9.54 -11.82 7.36
C ASN A 126 -10.01 -13.06 6.60
N GLY A 127 -9.88 -14.24 7.20
CA GLY A 127 -10.17 -15.55 6.60
C GLY A 127 -11.63 -15.82 6.20
N GLY A 128 -12.36 -14.82 5.70
CA GLY A 128 -13.75 -14.94 5.27
C GLY A 128 -14.26 -13.62 4.71
N ASN A 129 -14.27 -13.52 3.38
CA ASN A 129 -15.29 -12.86 2.57
C ASN A 129 -15.99 -11.63 3.19
N ARG A 130 -15.35 -10.47 3.10
CA ARG A 130 -16.10 -9.22 2.87
C ARG A 130 -15.76 -8.75 1.47
N HIS A 131 -16.54 -9.22 0.52
CA HIS A 131 -16.58 -8.71 -0.83
C HIS A 131 -17.07 -7.26 -0.74
N ILE A 132 -16.16 -6.31 -0.50
CA ILE A 132 -16.43 -4.92 -0.84
C ILE A 132 -16.47 -4.94 -2.37
N GLU A 133 -17.66 -4.77 -2.93
CA GLU A 133 -17.86 -4.50 -4.35
C GLU A 133 -17.17 -3.17 -4.66
N VAL A 134 -15.87 -3.22 -4.93
CA VAL A 134 -15.11 -2.06 -5.39
C VAL A 134 -15.50 -1.85 -6.85
N LEU A 135 -16.39 -0.89 -7.07
CA LEU A 135 -16.75 -0.42 -8.41
C LEU A 135 -15.47 0.05 -9.12
N TYR A 136 -15.04 -0.77 -10.08
CA TYR A 136 -13.86 -0.55 -10.89
C TYR A 136 -14.08 0.68 -11.79
N SER A 137 -13.57 1.86 -11.40
CA SER A 137 -13.47 3.00 -12.32
C SER A 137 -12.16 2.90 -13.09
N SER A 138 -12.12 1.98 -14.05
CA SER A 138 -11.05 1.94 -15.06
C SER A 138 -11.18 3.13 -16.01
N ASN A 139 -10.53 4.23 -15.68
CA ASN A 139 -10.11 5.20 -16.69
C ASN A 139 -8.70 4.83 -17.15
N ASP A 140 -8.58 3.75 -17.92
CA ASP A 140 -7.34 3.46 -18.67
C ASP A 140 -7.66 3.39 -20.17
N HIS A 141 -7.26 4.44 -20.89
CA HIS A 141 -7.38 4.57 -22.34
C HIS A 141 -6.31 3.71 -23.04
N GLY A 142 -6.53 2.40 -23.09
CA GLY A 142 -5.75 1.48 -23.90
C GLY A 142 -6.13 1.54 -25.38
N LYS A 143 -5.37 2.29 -26.20
CA LYS A 143 -5.45 2.26 -27.67
C LYS A 143 -5.26 0.84 -28.21
N SER A 144 -6.31 0.22 -28.73
CA SER A 144 -6.22 -1.03 -29.48
C SER A 144 -5.74 -0.78 -30.92
N LYS A 145 -4.48 -1.10 -31.19
CA LYS A 145 -3.92 -1.11 -32.56
C LYS A 145 -4.14 -2.51 -33.16
N LYS A 146 -5.28 -2.72 -33.85
CA LYS A 146 -5.52 -3.94 -34.63
C LYS A 146 -4.56 -3.98 -35.83
N LYS A 147 -3.61 -4.92 -35.83
CA LYS A 147 -2.76 -5.27 -36.97
C LYS A 147 -3.41 -6.46 -37.68
N GLY A 148 -4.16 -6.20 -38.75
CA GLY A 148 -4.75 -7.22 -39.61
C GLY A 148 -3.67 -7.89 -40.46
N SER A 149 -3.43 -9.17 -40.20
CA SER A 149 -2.68 -10.08 -41.09
C SER A 149 -3.66 -11.14 -41.58
N GLY A 150 -3.94 -11.14 -42.88
CA GLY A 150 -4.82 -12.11 -43.52
C GLY A 150 -4.55 -12.11 -45.02
N LYS A 151 -3.54 -12.87 -45.41
CA LYS A 151 -3.15 -13.16 -46.79
C LYS A 151 -3.90 -14.44 -47.20
N LYS A 152 -4.78 -14.35 -48.20
CA LYS A 152 -5.06 -15.36 -49.24
C LYS A 152 -6.17 -14.84 -50.13
#